data_AF-A0A974VKE7-F1
#
_entry.id   AF-A0A974VKE7-F1
#
_cell.length_a   1.000
_cell.length_b   1.000
_cell.length_c   1.000
_cell.angle_alpha   90.00
_cell.angle_beta   90.00
_cell.angle_gamma   90.00
#
_symmetry.space_group_name_H-M   'P 1'
#
loop_
_entity.id
_entity.type
_entity.pdbx_description
1 polymer ?
#
loop_
_entity_poly.entity_id
_entity_poly.type
_entity_poly.pdbx_seq_one_letter_code
_entity_poly.pdbx_strand_id
1 'polypeptide(L)'
;MLSITSHNLLQLTRPTPDFGGLVPSLYCSWAVWAEQDVSGNWYLPPDFDRASALEFPVHQPDAEFPRELVQQLHTRAIFVGLAPGESGLRRVAGVDDWLPFHAPGRSRDDRVAEALRGTPLWGSFMTDLLPLIHRDKSLLLSGWLKDPRNTAEITENFAAWEWLLQQIGALTNESNRTPPILCFGAQTYAYAQLFLTGNKRLTAREYTVIKLDSYSPANRKINTVSYRDLVIQALEMAAPELLEEP
;
A
#
# COMPACT_ATOMS: atom_id res chain seq x y z
N MET A 1 -18.79 -0.63 9.32
CA MET A 1 -17.52 -1.33 9.07
C MET A 1 -17.67 -2.08 7.74
N LEU A 2 -16.99 -1.67 6.67
CA LEU A 2 -17.12 -2.34 5.37
C LEU A 2 -16.06 -3.43 5.25
N SER A 3 -16.47 -4.67 5.56
CA SER A 3 -15.67 -5.86 5.24
C SER A 3 -15.68 -6.05 3.73
N ILE A 4 -14.50 -6.29 3.15
CA ILE A 4 -14.37 -6.54 1.72
C ILE A 4 -14.92 -7.95 1.44
N THR A 5 -15.98 -8.03 0.64
CA THR A 5 -16.46 -9.32 0.14
C THR A 5 -15.57 -9.83 -0.99
N SER A 6 -15.57 -11.14 -1.25
CA SER A 6 -14.87 -11.72 -2.41
C SER A 6 -15.30 -11.07 -3.74
N HIS A 7 -16.54 -10.59 -3.83
CA HIS A 7 -17.05 -9.84 -4.98
C HIS A 7 -16.39 -8.47 -5.15
N ASN A 8 -16.09 -7.78 -4.05
CA ASN A 8 -15.42 -6.47 -4.04
C ASN A 8 -13.93 -6.60 -4.42
N LEU A 9 -13.26 -7.69 -4.01
CA LEU A 9 -11.90 -8.01 -4.47
C LEU A 9 -11.86 -8.17 -5.99
N LEU A 10 -12.84 -8.87 -6.58
CA LEU A 10 -12.93 -9.07 -8.04
C LEU A 10 -13.18 -7.77 -8.84
N GLN A 11 -13.59 -6.67 -8.21
CA GLN A 11 -13.74 -5.38 -8.89
C GLN A 11 -12.42 -4.62 -8.98
N LEU A 12 -11.52 -4.79 -8.01
CA LEU A 12 -10.18 -4.20 -8.03
C LEU A 12 -9.28 -4.82 -9.11
N THR A 13 -9.69 -5.94 -9.70
CA THR A 13 -8.85 -6.86 -10.48
C THR A 13 -9.27 -6.95 -11.94
N ARG A 14 -10.20 -6.10 -12.39
CA ARG A 14 -10.58 -6.04 -13.80
C ARG A 14 -9.53 -5.26 -14.59
N PRO A 15 -9.05 -5.78 -15.74
CA PRO A 15 -8.22 -5.03 -16.65
C PRO A 15 -8.92 -3.74 -17.05
N THR A 16 -8.22 -2.61 -16.93
CA THR A 16 -8.75 -1.33 -17.39
C THR A 16 -8.39 -1.11 -18.86
N PRO A 17 -9.38 -0.92 -19.75
CA PRO A 17 -9.13 -0.67 -21.18
C PRO A 17 -8.25 0.57 -21.42
N ASP A 18 -8.35 1.57 -20.54
CA ASP A 18 -7.69 2.87 -20.69
C ASP A 18 -6.18 2.85 -20.35
N PHE A 19 -5.67 1.75 -19.80
CA PHE A 19 -4.26 1.58 -19.42
C PHE A 19 -3.60 0.40 -20.14
N GLY A 20 -3.97 0.15 -21.41
CA GLY A 20 -3.35 -0.89 -22.23
C GLY A 20 -3.56 -2.32 -21.72
N GLY A 21 -4.60 -2.56 -20.90
CA GLY A 21 -4.87 -3.87 -20.31
C GLY A 21 -4.15 -4.16 -19.00
N LEU A 22 -3.47 -3.18 -18.39
CA LEU A 22 -2.93 -3.32 -17.04
C LEU A 22 -4.04 -3.59 -16.01
N VAL A 23 -3.76 -4.49 -15.07
CA VAL A 23 -4.66 -4.84 -13.97
C VAL A 23 -4.16 -4.17 -12.70
N PRO A 24 -4.81 -3.12 -12.19
CA PRO A 24 -4.21 -2.37 -11.11
C PRO A 24 -4.28 -3.05 -9.74
N SER A 25 -4.92 -4.22 -9.62
CA SER A 25 -4.75 -5.12 -8.47
C SER A 25 -3.34 -5.69 -8.35
N LEU A 26 -2.57 -5.73 -9.45
CA LEU A 26 -1.13 -6.01 -9.41
C LEU A 26 -0.40 -4.91 -8.64
N TYR A 27 -1.02 -3.73 -8.48
CA TYR A 27 -0.42 -2.56 -7.90
C TYR A 27 -0.72 -2.30 -6.41
N CYS A 28 -1.26 -3.29 -5.71
CA CYS A 28 -1.65 -3.14 -4.31
C CYS A 28 -1.49 -4.41 -3.50
N SER A 29 -1.33 -4.22 -2.20
CA SER A 29 -1.29 -5.28 -1.21
C SER A 29 -2.15 -4.89 0.00
N TRP A 30 -2.24 -5.79 0.96
CA TRP A 30 -3.00 -5.58 2.18
C TRP A 30 -2.06 -5.59 3.37
N ALA A 31 -2.35 -4.77 4.38
CA ALA A 31 -1.67 -4.74 5.66
C ALA A 31 -2.02 -5.95 6.53
N VAL A 32 -2.09 -7.14 5.93
CA VAL A 32 -2.13 -8.43 6.61
C VAL A 32 -0.89 -9.20 6.19
N TRP A 33 -0.16 -9.82 7.11
CA TRP A 33 0.91 -10.73 6.78
C TRP A 33 0.32 -12.13 6.70
N ALA A 34 0.70 -12.86 5.67
CA ALA A 34 0.36 -14.25 5.50
C ALA A 34 1.62 -14.98 5.00
N GLU A 35 1.63 -16.29 5.18
CA GLU A 35 2.66 -17.16 4.63
C GLU A 35 2.00 -18.10 3.61
N GLN A 36 2.81 -18.63 2.71
CA GLN A 36 2.38 -19.70 1.82
C GLN A 36 2.97 -21.04 2.29
N ASP A 37 2.14 -22.07 2.35
CA ASP A 37 2.62 -23.43 2.57
C ASP A 37 3.41 -23.95 1.35
N VAL A 38 3.97 -25.15 1.46
CA VAL A 38 4.73 -25.78 0.36
C VAL A 38 3.91 -26.02 -0.92
N SER A 39 2.58 -25.93 -0.82
CA SER A 39 1.64 -26.08 -1.93
C SER A 39 1.18 -24.72 -2.49
N GLY A 40 1.66 -23.60 -1.94
CA GLY A 40 1.29 -22.25 -2.34
C GLY A 40 0.00 -21.73 -1.70
N ASN A 41 -0.58 -22.44 -0.73
CA ASN A 41 -1.80 -21.98 -0.06
C ASN A 41 -1.45 -20.94 1.00
N TRP A 42 -2.18 -19.82 0.99
CA TRP A 42 -2.04 -18.78 2.00
C TRP A 42 -2.56 -19.24 3.37
N TYR A 43 -1.89 -18.83 4.44
CA TYR A 43 -2.38 -18.94 5.82
C TYR A 43 -1.90 -17.76 6.68
N LEU A 44 -2.64 -17.48 7.76
CA LEU A 44 -2.23 -16.53 8.79
C LEU A 44 -1.38 -17.28 9.82
N PRO A 45 -0.07 -16.98 9.98
CA PRO A 45 0.71 -17.63 11.01
C PRO A 45 0.22 -17.19 12.40
N PRO A 46 0.21 -18.10 13.39
CA PRO A 46 -0.34 -17.83 14.73
C PRO A 46 0.50 -16.81 15.50
N ASP A 47 1.81 -16.80 15.28
CA ASP A 47 2.77 -15.91 15.93
C ASP A 47 3.52 -15.08 14.88
N PHE A 48 3.90 -13.87 15.27
CA PHE A 48 4.70 -12.99 14.43
C PHE A 48 6.19 -13.31 14.59
N ASP A 49 6.82 -13.78 13.51
CA ASP A 49 8.26 -13.99 13.44
C ASP A 49 8.88 -13.12 12.35
N ARG A 50 9.77 -12.19 12.73
CA ARG A 50 10.49 -11.33 11.78
C ARG A 50 11.43 -12.10 10.86
N ALA A 51 11.80 -13.33 11.23
CA ALA A 51 12.67 -14.20 10.43
C ALA A 51 11.89 -15.08 9.45
N SER A 52 10.55 -15.12 9.54
CA SER A 52 9.72 -15.89 8.63
C SER A 52 9.63 -15.25 7.25
N ALA A 53 9.14 -16.03 6.27
CA ALA A 53 8.92 -15.57 4.90
C ALA A 53 7.64 -14.74 4.79
N LEU A 54 7.52 -13.69 5.62
CA LEU A 54 6.35 -12.81 5.66
C LEU A 54 6.10 -12.19 4.30
N GLU A 55 4.86 -12.31 3.83
CA GLU A 55 4.40 -11.71 2.59
C GLU A 55 3.07 -10.99 2.85
N PHE A 56 2.91 -9.78 2.29
CA PHE A 56 1.61 -9.14 2.20
C PHE A 56 0.83 -9.78 1.04
N PRO A 57 -0.34 -10.38 1.26
CA PRO A 57 -1.07 -11.04 0.19
C PRO A 57 -1.40 -10.03 -0.91
N VAL A 58 -1.03 -10.39 -2.14
CA VAL A 58 -1.45 -9.69 -3.35
C VAL A 58 -2.51 -10.51 -4.03
N HIS A 59 -3.52 -9.84 -4.57
CA HIS A 59 -4.60 -10.54 -5.22
C HIS A 59 -4.11 -11.15 -6.54
N GLN A 60 -4.18 -12.48 -6.64
CA GLN A 60 -4.00 -13.20 -7.89
C GLN A 60 -5.39 -13.59 -8.42
N PRO A 61 -5.71 -13.34 -9.70
CA PRO A 61 -7.05 -13.56 -10.26
C PRO A 61 -7.64 -14.95 -10.01
N ASP A 62 -6.79 -15.97 -9.90
CA ASP A 62 -7.18 -17.38 -9.74
C ASP A 62 -6.88 -17.95 -8.34
N ALA A 63 -6.32 -17.15 -7.42
CA ALA A 63 -6.03 -17.61 -6.06
C ALA A 63 -7.18 -17.25 -5.12
N GLU A 64 -7.78 -18.26 -4.49
CA GLU A 64 -8.71 -18.03 -3.38
C GLU A 64 -7.92 -17.66 -2.13
N PHE A 65 -8.14 -16.44 -1.63
CA PHE A 65 -7.67 -16.10 -0.29
C PHE A 65 -8.48 -16.90 0.74
N PRO A 66 -7.82 -17.43 1.79
CA PRO A 66 -8.50 -18.04 2.92
C PRO A 66 -9.55 -17.10 3.47
N ARG A 67 -10.69 -17.64 3.88
CA ARG A 67 -11.81 -16.85 4.39
C ARG A 67 -11.38 -15.98 5.58
N GLU A 68 -10.51 -16.52 6.43
CA GLU A 68 -9.93 -15.86 7.59
C GLU A 68 -9.13 -14.62 7.19
N LEU A 69 -8.40 -14.69 6.07
CA LEU A 69 -7.66 -13.57 5.52
C LEU A 69 -8.60 -12.51 4.96
N VAL A 70 -9.58 -12.91 4.14
CA VAL A 70 -10.58 -12.00 3.54
C VAL A 70 -11.33 -11.20 4.61
N GLN A 71 -11.64 -11.83 5.75
CA GLN A 71 -12.32 -11.19 6.87
C GLN A 71 -11.54 -10.04 7.51
N GLN A 72 -10.21 -10.01 7.36
CA GLN A 72 -9.37 -8.93 7.86
C GLN A 72 -9.29 -7.75 6.88
N LEU A 73 -9.59 -7.95 5.59
CA LEU A 73 -9.33 -6.95 4.56
C LEU A 73 -10.37 -5.83 4.59
N HIS A 74 -9.87 -4.59 4.63
CA HIS A 74 -10.72 -3.39 4.69
C HIS A 74 -10.04 -2.14 4.15
N THR A 75 -10.82 -1.10 3.88
CA THR A 75 -10.33 0.19 3.37
C THR A 75 -10.37 1.32 4.41
N ARG A 76 -10.35 1.01 5.72
CA ARG A 76 -10.35 2.03 6.81
C ARG A 76 -9.22 3.06 6.66
N ALA A 77 -8.11 2.65 6.06
CA ALA A 77 -6.93 3.47 5.79
C ALA A 77 -6.25 2.97 4.51
N ILE A 78 -5.50 3.87 3.86
CA ILE A 78 -4.65 3.57 2.70
C ILE A 78 -3.20 3.88 3.10
N PHE A 79 -2.35 2.86 3.22
CA PHE A 79 -0.92 3.07 3.41
C PHE A 79 -0.24 3.24 2.05
N VAL A 80 0.60 4.27 1.94
CA VAL A 80 1.24 4.65 0.68
C VAL A 80 2.75 4.71 0.86
N GLY A 81 3.46 3.88 0.13
CA GLY A 81 4.89 3.97 -0.11
C GLY A 81 5.21 4.94 -1.26
N LEU A 82 6.50 5.20 -1.49
CA LEU A 82 6.90 6.16 -2.52
C LEU A 82 6.85 5.54 -3.92
N ALA A 83 7.56 4.44 -4.08
CA ALA A 83 7.81 3.74 -5.32
C ALA A 83 8.40 2.37 -4.99
N PRO A 84 8.16 1.36 -5.85
CA PRO A 84 8.83 0.08 -5.80
C PRO A 84 10.36 0.18 -5.78
N GLY A 85 11.02 -0.68 -5.01
CA GLY A 85 12.46 -0.94 -5.17
C GLY A 85 12.74 -1.79 -6.41
N GLU A 86 13.86 -1.54 -7.10
CA GLU A 86 14.36 -2.39 -8.20
C GLU A 86 14.72 -3.80 -7.69
N SER A 87 15.15 -3.90 -6.43
CA SER A 87 15.49 -5.18 -5.79
C SER A 87 14.29 -6.04 -5.35
N GLY A 88 13.06 -5.50 -5.41
CA GLY A 88 11.82 -6.20 -5.05
C GLY A 88 11.10 -6.89 -6.22
N LEU A 89 11.65 -6.84 -7.43
CA LEU A 89 11.11 -7.53 -8.60
C LEU A 89 11.30 -9.05 -8.46
N ARG A 90 10.28 -9.77 -8.00
CA ARG A 90 10.20 -11.23 -8.15
C ARG A 90 9.80 -11.54 -9.59
N ARG A 91 10.67 -12.24 -10.33
CA ARG A 91 10.26 -12.90 -11.60
C ARG A 91 9.44 -14.13 -11.25
N VAL A 92 8.12 -14.05 -11.32
CA VAL A 92 7.25 -15.23 -11.22
C VAL A 92 6.83 -15.64 -12.63
N ALA A 93 7.23 -16.83 -13.05
CA ALA A 93 6.72 -17.52 -14.24
C ALA A 93 6.72 -16.71 -15.58
N GLY A 94 7.71 -15.84 -15.80
CA GLY A 94 7.83 -15.10 -17.07
C GLY A 94 6.91 -13.89 -17.20
N VAL A 95 6.19 -13.55 -16.13
CA VAL A 95 5.57 -12.23 -15.94
C VAL A 95 6.40 -11.50 -14.89
N ASP A 96 6.85 -10.29 -15.20
CA ASP A 96 7.47 -9.41 -14.19
C ASP A 96 6.35 -8.88 -13.27
N ASP A 97 5.72 -9.78 -12.51
CA ASP A 97 4.62 -9.43 -11.61
C ASP A 97 5.18 -8.78 -10.34
N TRP A 98 4.98 -7.47 -10.30
CA TRP A 98 5.30 -6.62 -9.17
C TRP A 98 4.40 -6.93 -7.97
N LEU A 99 4.97 -6.83 -6.76
CA LEU A 99 4.21 -6.85 -5.51
C LEU A 99 4.64 -5.64 -4.63
N PRO A 100 3.71 -4.75 -4.24
CA PRO A 100 4.02 -3.69 -3.27
C PRO A 100 4.37 -4.30 -1.92
N PHE A 101 5.50 -3.86 -1.35
CA PHE A 101 6.00 -4.28 -0.03
C PHE A 101 6.55 -5.73 0.06
N HIS A 102 7.40 -6.16 -0.88
CA HIS A 102 8.07 -7.46 -0.80
C HIS A 102 9.56 -7.44 -1.14
N ALA A 103 10.39 -7.96 -0.23
CA ALA A 103 11.35 -9.04 -0.48
C ALA A 103 12.06 -9.43 0.84
N PRO A 104 12.19 -10.73 1.16
CA PRO A 104 13.07 -11.16 2.24
C PRO A 104 14.52 -10.71 1.96
N GLY A 105 15.09 -9.95 2.90
CA GLY A 105 16.54 -9.66 2.97
C GLY A 105 16.95 -8.19 2.84
N ARG A 106 16.10 -7.27 2.34
CA ARG A 106 16.46 -5.84 2.24
C ARG A 106 15.38 -4.84 2.63
N SER A 107 14.10 -5.10 2.35
CA SER A 107 13.03 -4.23 2.82
C SER A 107 12.77 -4.51 4.30
N ARG A 108 12.41 -3.45 5.05
CA ARG A 108 12.07 -3.54 6.48
C ARG A 108 10.55 -3.63 6.65
N ASP A 109 9.92 -4.38 5.76
CA ASP A 109 8.48 -4.56 5.68
C ASP A 109 7.94 -5.33 6.90
N ASP A 110 8.79 -6.16 7.51
CA ASP A 110 8.58 -6.79 8.82
C ASP A 110 8.17 -5.77 9.90
N ARG A 111 8.72 -4.56 9.84
CA ARG A 111 8.41 -3.50 10.81
C ARG A 111 7.04 -2.90 10.59
N VAL A 112 6.61 -2.79 9.33
CA VAL A 112 5.25 -2.33 8.99
C VAL A 112 4.24 -3.36 9.46
N ALA A 113 4.49 -4.63 9.17
CA ALA A 113 3.69 -5.76 9.63
C ALA A 113 3.55 -5.76 11.17
N GLU A 114 4.67 -5.64 11.90
CA GLU A 114 4.67 -5.52 13.36
C GLU A 114 3.92 -4.28 13.87
N ALA A 115 4.05 -3.13 13.19
CA ALA A 115 3.42 -1.89 13.59
C ALA A 115 1.89 -1.96 13.52
N LEU A 116 1.35 -2.65 12.51
CA LEU A 116 -0.08 -2.74 12.26
C LEU A 116 -0.74 -3.91 12.97
N ARG A 117 0.03 -4.93 13.37
CA ARG A 117 -0.46 -6.12 14.09
C ARG A 117 -1.41 -5.79 15.24
N GLY A 118 -2.60 -6.39 15.24
CA GLY A 118 -3.55 -6.26 16.34
C GLY A 118 -4.02 -4.82 16.59
N THR A 119 -3.83 -3.93 15.61
CA THR A 119 -4.47 -2.62 15.58
C THR A 119 -5.72 -2.69 14.71
N PRO A 120 -6.67 -1.75 14.84
CA PRO A 120 -7.80 -1.65 13.91
C PRO A 120 -7.42 -1.30 12.46
N LEU A 121 -6.14 -1.10 12.18
CA LEU A 121 -5.58 -0.90 10.85
C LEU A 121 -5.03 -2.19 10.23
N TRP A 122 -5.06 -3.30 10.96
CA TRP A 122 -4.70 -4.62 10.47
C TRP A 122 -5.61 -5.04 9.31
N GLY A 123 -5.03 -5.21 8.13
CA GLY A 123 -5.76 -5.48 6.88
C GLY A 123 -6.27 -4.27 6.12
N SER A 124 -5.77 -3.08 6.45
CA SER A 124 -5.88 -1.90 5.61
C SER A 124 -5.25 -2.10 4.22
N PHE A 125 -5.66 -1.28 3.27
CA PHE A 125 -5.10 -1.30 1.92
C PHE A 125 -3.70 -0.66 1.88
N MET A 126 -2.80 -1.20 1.04
CA MET A 126 -1.44 -0.70 0.85
C MET A 126 -1.09 -0.57 -0.64
N THR A 127 -0.35 0.48 -1.01
CA THR A 127 0.11 0.72 -2.39
C THR A 127 1.33 1.65 -2.41
N ASP A 128 1.85 1.95 -3.59
CA ASP A 128 2.88 2.97 -3.82
C ASP A 128 2.30 4.14 -4.63
N LEU A 129 2.83 5.34 -4.39
CA LEU A 129 2.44 6.55 -5.12
C LEU A 129 2.84 6.51 -6.60
N LEU A 130 3.95 5.82 -6.90
CA LEU A 130 4.50 5.68 -8.24
C LEU A 130 4.65 4.19 -8.58
N PRO A 131 3.53 3.49 -8.80
CA PRO A 131 3.51 2.03 -8.90
C PRO A 131 4.19 1.49 -10.17
N LEU A 132 4.39 2.33 -11.21
CA LEU A 132 4.98 1.92 -12.48
C LEU A 132 6.50 2.18 -12.54
N ILE A 133 7.11 2.68 -11.47
CA ILE A 133 8.51 3.11 -11.46
C ILE A 133 9.30 2.34 -10.42
N HIS A 134 10.22 1.50 -10.89
CA HIS A 134 11.14 0.77 -10.02
C HIS A 134 12.42 1.57 -9.80
N ARG A 135 12.64 2.07 -8.57
CA ARG A 135 13.84 2.81 -8.18
C ARG A 135 14.21 2.55 -6.72
N ASP A 136 15.37 1.95 -6.47
CA ASP A 136 15.87 1.67 -5.10
C ASP A 136 16.21 2.93 -4.27
N LYS A 137 16.41 4.10 -4.91
CA LYS A 137 16.85 5.33 -4.22
C LYS A 137 15.89 6.50 -4.42
N SER A 138 15.25 6.90 -3.33
CA SER A 138 14.34 8.07 -3.27
C SER A 138 14.97 9.39 -3.74
N LEU A 139 16.29 9.55 -3.54
CA LEU A 139 17.05 10.72 -4.02
C LEU A 139 17.07 10.81 -5.56
N LEU A 140 17.21 9.67 -6.25
CA LEU A 140 17.17 9.65 -7.73
C LEU A 140 15.77 9.99 -8.23
N LEU A 141 14.76 9.59 -7.47
CA LEU A 141 13.37 9.86 -7.79
C LEU A 141 13.01 11.36 -7.69
N SER A 142 13.66 12.11 -6.79
CA SER A 142 13.44 13.57 -6.68
C SER A 142 13.94 14.35 -7.90
N GLY A 143 15.05 13.92 -8.51
CA GLY A 143 15.55 14.49 -9.76
C GLY A 143 14.70 14.05 -10.94
N TRP A 144 14.33 12.77 -10.97
CA TRP A 144 13.47 12.18 -12.00
C TRP A 144 12.09 12.89 -12.07
N LEU A 145 11.46 13.17 -10.93
CA LEU A 145 10.17 13.88 -10.86
C LEU A 145 10.24 15.35 -11.33
N LYS A 146 11.43 15.94 -11.34
CA LYS A 146 11.64 17.35 -11.77
C LYS A 146 12.12 17.45 -13.21
N ASP A 147 12.49 16.34 -13.83
CA ASP A 147 13.00 16.31 -15.19
C ASP A 147 11.82 16.32 -16.18
N PRO A 148 11.68 17.36 -17.03
CA PRO A 148 10.57 17.48 -17.96
C PRO A 148 10.44 16.31 -18.94
N ARG A 149 11.54 15.59 -19.19
CA ARG A 149 11.55 14.41 -20.07
C ARG A 149 10.70 13.26 -19.54
N ASN A 150 10.46 13.22 -18.24
CA ASN A 150 9.70 12.16 -17.57
C ASN A 150 8.21 12.49 -17.41
N THR A 151 7.75 13.66 -17.90
CA THR A 151 6.37 14.15 -17.69
C THR A 151 5.30 13.14 -18.10
N ALA A 152 5.52 12.41 -19.20
CA ALA A 152 4.58 11.38 -19.67
C ALA A 152 4.44 10.24 -18.65
N GLU A 153 5.56 9.63 -18.24
CA GLU A 153 5.58 8.56 -17.24
C GLU A 153 5.03 9.01 -15.88
N ILE A 154 5.33 10.25 -15.45
CA ILE A 154 4.76 10.85 -14.23
C ILE A 154 3.24 10.90 -14.34
N THR A 155 2.73 11.36 -15.48
CA THR A 155 1.29 11.49 -15.73
C THR A 155 0.61 10.12 -15.71
N GLU A 156 1.23 9.09 -16.28
CA GLU A 156 0.70 7.72 -16.25
C GLU A 156 0.63 7.14 -14.84
N ASN A 157 1.68 7.32 -14.03
CA ASN A 157 1.67 6.88 -12.62
C ASN A 157 0.56 7.55 -11.81
N PHE A 158 0.41 8.85 -12.02
CA PHE A 158 -0.62 9.67 -11.38
C PHE A 158 -2.03 9.29 -11.84
N ALA A 159 -2.22 8.95 -13.11
CA ALA A 159 -3.49 8.43 -13.61
C ALA A 159 -3.81 7.04 -13.02
N ALA A 160 -2.81 6.16 -12.88
CA ALA A 160 -2.98 4.87 -12.21
C ALA A 160 -3.38 5.03 -10.74
N TRP A 161 -2.74 5.96 -10.02
CA TRP A 161 -3.09 6.25 -8.63
C TRP A 161 -4.48 6.90 -8.50
N GLU A 162 -4.86 7.82 -9.40
CA GLU A 162 -6.22 8.37 -9.46
C GLU A 162 -7.26 7.25 -9.60
N TRP A 163 -7.04 6.35 -10.55
CA TRP A 163 -7.94 5.24 -10.80
C TRP A 163 -8.09 4.36 -9.55
N LEU A 164 -6.98 4.06 -8.88
CA LEU A 164 -6.99 3.23 -7.68
C LEU A 164 -7.80 3.88 -6.54
N LEU A 165 -7.60 5.18 -6.31
CA LEU A 165 -8.40 5.93 -5.33
C LEU A 165 -9.89 5.98 -5.68
N GLN A 166 -10.23 6.07 -6.97
CA GLN A 166 -11.62 5.99 -7.42
C GLN A 166 -12.24 4.61 -7.15
N GLN A 167 -11.50 3.52 -7.39
CA GLN A 167 -12.01 2.18 -7.08
C GLN A 167 -12.19 1.99 -5.57
N ILE A 168 -11.20 2.35 -4.76
CA ILE A 168 -11.33 2.31 -3.29
C ILE A 168 -12.52 3.16 -2.85
N GLY A 169 -12.67 4.35 -3.44
CA GLY A 169 -13.77 5.25 -3.20
C GLY A 169 -15.15 4.70 -3.58
N ALA A 170 -15.24 3.81 -4.57
CA ALA A 170 -16.47 3.11 -4.96
C ALA A 170 -16.76 1.92 -4.02
N LEU A 171 -15.72 1.28 -3.47
CA LEU A 171 -15.88 0.24 -2.46
C LEU A 171 -16.39 0.80 -1.12
N THR A 172 -16.12 2.07 -0.82
CA THR A 172 -16.50 2.73 0.44
C THR A 172 -17.89 3.41 0.42
N ASN A 173 -18.73 3.11 -0.57
CA ASN A 173 -19.98 3.81 -0.95
C ASN A 173 -21.03 4.12 0.16
N GLU A 174 -20.83 3.69 1.41
CA GLU A 174 -21.81 3.91 2.50
C GLU A 174 -21.52 5.15 3.36
N SER A 175 -20.33 5.76 3.24
CA SER A 175 -20.00 7.00 3.94
C SER A 175 -19.20 7.89 2.99
N ASN A 176 -19.68 9.10 2.71
CA ASN A 176 -18.95 10.15 1.94
C ASN A 176 -17.56 10.54 2.53
N ARG A 177 -17.06 9.80 3.52
CA ARG A 177 -15.75 9.95 4.13
C ARG A 177 -14.74 9.15 3.30
N THR A 178 -13.76 9.84 2.72
CA THR A 178 -12.62 9.15 2.12
C THR A 178 -11.76 8.54 3.22
N PRO A 179 -11.16 7.36 2.97
CA PRO A 179 -10.22 6.82 3.92
C PRO A 179 -8.96 7.68 3.97
N PRO A 180 -8.39 7.91 5.18
CA PRO A 180 -7.14 8.64 5.31
C PRO A 180 -6.00 7.92 4.58
N ILE A 181 -5.11 8.72 4.00
CA ILE A 181 -3.93 8.29 3.27
C ILE A 181 -2.72 8.46 4.20
N LEU A 182 -2.07 7.35 4.57
CA LEU A 182 -0.92 7.34 5.46
C LEU A 182 0.36 7.12 4.66
N CYS A 183 1.16 8.17 4.53
CA CYS A 183 2.33 8.18 3.67
C CYS A 183 3.60 7.82 4.46
N PHE A 184 4.30 6.77 4.03
CA PHE A 184 5.59 6.40 4.60
C PHE A 184 6.69 7.36 4.17
N GLY A 185 7.08 8.26 5.06
CA GLY A 185 8.17 9.22 4.86
C GLY A 185 7.72 10.55 4.26
N ALA A 186 8.57 11.57 4.44
CA ALA A 186 8.27 12.95 4.06
C ALA A 186 8.10 13.17 2.55
N GLN A 187 8.83 12.43 1.73
CA GLN A 187 8.78 12.56 0.28
C GLN A 187 7.45 12.06 -0.29
N THR A 188 7.01 10.88 0.13
CA THR A 188 5.70 10.31 -0.23
C THR A 188 4.58 11.26 0.19
N TYR A 189 4.64 11.76 1.43
CA TYR A 189 3.67 12.73 1.94
C TYR A 189 3.59 13.99 1.08
N ALA A 190 4.74 14.61 0.77
CA ALA A 190 4.76 15.84 -0.02
C ALA A 190 4.18 15.65 -1.43
N TYR A 191 4.51 14.55 -2.11
CA TYR A 191 3.98 14.27 -3.44
C TYR A 191 2.52 13.85 -3.44
N ALA A 192 2.06 13.09 -2.44
CA ALA A 192 0.65 12.78 -2.26
C ALA A 192 -0.16 14.07 -2.10
N GLN A 193 0.29 15.01 -1.25
CA GLN A 193 -0.36 16.31 -1.10
C GLN A 193 -0.38 17.12 -2.41
N LEU A 194 0.74 17.17 -3.13
CA LEU A 194 0.83 17.89 -4.41
C LEU A 194 -0.15 17.32 -5.44
N PHE A 195 -0.21 16.00 -5.57
CA PHE A 195 -1.11 15.33 -6.50
C PHE A 195 -2.58 15.58 -6.15
N LEU A 196 -2.96 15.40 -4.88
CA LEU A 196 -4.35 15.56 -4.44
C LEU A 196 -4.84 17.00 -4.58
N THR A 197 -3.97 18.00 -4.33
CA THR A 197 -4.32 19.42 -4.49
C THR A 197 -4.30 19.88 -5.95
N GLY A 198 -3.46 19.27 -6.79
CA GLY A 198 -3.35 19.60 -8.22
C GLY A 198 -4.41 18.92 -9.10
N ASN A 199 -5.03 17.82 -8.65
CA ASN A 199 -5.95 17.04 -9.44
C ASN A 199 -7.42 17.42 -9.21
N LYS A 200 -7.98 18.22 -10.14
CA LYS A 200 -9.37 18.71 -10.09
C LYS A 200 -10.45 17.62 -9.93
N ARG A 201 -10.19 16.40 -10.38
CA ARG A 201 -11.14 15.28 -10.25
C ARG A 201 -11.17 14.71 -8.84
N LEU A 202 -10.03 14.76 -8.13
CA LEU A 202 -9.91 14.29 -6.76
C LEU A 202 -10.20 15.39 -5.74
N THR A 203 -10.02 16.67 -6.08
CA THR A 203 -10.34 17.81 -5.19
C THR A 203 -11.82 17.92 -4.84
N ALA A 204 -12.71 17.20 -5.54
CA ALA A 204 -14.12 17.10 -5.17
C ALA A 204 -14.35 16.31 -3.87
N ARG A 205 -13.34 15.56 -3.39
CA ARG A 205 -13.33 14.84 -2.13
C ARG A 205 -12.24 15.42 -1.22
N GLU A 206 -12.56 15.61 0.05
CA GLU A 206 -11.54 15.94 1.05
C GLU A 206 -10.80 14.65 1.43
N TYR A 207 -9.48 14.63 1.25
CA TYR A 207 -8.61 13.54 1.69
C TYR A 207 -7.78 13.99 2.89
N THR A 208 -7.87 13.25 3.99
CA THR A 208 -6.92 13.40 5.11
C THR A 208 -5.62 12.67 4.73
N VAL A 209 -4.51 13.41 4.71
CA VAL A 209 -3.18 12.84 4.43
C VAL A 209 -2.34 12.93 5.70
N ILE A 210 -1.83 11.80 6.17
CA ILE A 210 -1.05 11.68 7.40
C ILE A 210 0.37 11.25 7.04
N LYS A 211 1.36 11.91 7.62
CA LYS A 211 2.77 11.55 7.44
C LYS A 211 3.21 10.57 8.51
N LEU A 212 3.73 9.42 8.10
CA LEU A 212 4.43 8.47 8.96
C LEU A 212 5.95 8.63 8.79
N ASP A 213 6.71 8.26 9.82
CA ASP A 213 8.16 8.09 9.67
C ASP A 213 8.43 6.95 8.67
N SER A 214 9.50 7.05 7.87
CA SER A 214 9.86 5.99 6.92
C SER A 214 10.40 4.77 7.67
N TYR A 215 9.99 3.56 7.26
CA TYR A 215 10.54 2.30 7.75
C TYR A 215 11.86 1.90 7.05
N SER A 216 12.35 2.71 6.09
CA SER A 216 13.62 2.46 5.40
C SER A 216 14.82 2.43 6.35
N PRO A 217 15.85 1.59 6.09
CA PRO A 217 17.10 1.59 6.85
C PRO A 217 17.81 2.96 6.94
N ALA A 218 17.56 3.86 5.98
CA ALA A 218 18.10 5.22 5.99
C ALA A 218 17.55 6.07 7.14
N ASN A 219 16.36 5.76 7.66
CA ASN A 219 15.83 6.40 8.85
C ASN A 219 16.59 5.88 10.08
N ARG A 220 17.41 6.71 10.71
CA ARG A 220 18.18 6.28 11.89
C ARG A 220 17.32 6.10 13.15
N LYS A 221 16.16 6.77 13.23
CA LYS A 221 15.26 6.69 14.40
C LYS A 221 14.77 5.27 14.65
N ILE A 222 14.48 4.52 13.59
CA ILE A 222 13.97 3.14 13.68
C ILE A 222 15.04 2.12 14.10
N ASN A 223 16.27 2.56 14.34
CA ASN A 223 17.31 1.72 14.94
C ASN A 223 17.35 1.86 16.47
N THR A 224 16.72 2.89 17.03
CA THR A 224 16.71 3.21 18.47
C THR A 224 15.33 3.22 19.08
N VAL A 225 14.28 3.36 18.26
CA VAL A 225 12.87 3.37 18.66
C VAL A 225 12.13 2.30 17.88
N SER A 226 11.19 1.63 18.54
CA SER A 226 10.27 0.70 17.88
C SER A 226 9.51 1.41 16.77
N TYR A 227 9.45 0.82 15.58
CA TYR A 227 8.70 1.41 14.48
C TYR A 227 7.20 1.45 14.78
N ARG A 228 6.69 0.45 15.52
CA ARG A 228 5.32 0.44 16.01
C ARG A 228 5.00 1.70 16.81
N ASP A 229 5.85 2.06 17.77
CA ASP A 229 5.61 3.22 18.63
C ASP A 229 5.58 4.53 17.81
N LEU A 230 6.43 4.64 16.79
CA LEU A 230 6.44 5.80 15.89
C LEU A 230 5.14 5.89 15.07
N VAL A 231 4.60 4.75 14.60
CA VAL A 231 3.33 4.70 13.88
C VAL A 231 2.16 5.04 14.82
N ILE A 232 2.11 4.44 15.99
CA ILE A 232 1.04 4.69 16.97
C ILE A 232 1.05 6.15 17.42
N GLN A 233 2.21 6.72 17.76
CA GLN A 233 2.32 8.12 18.14
C GLN A 233 1.83 9.06 17.02
N ALA A 234 2.21 8.78 15.76
CA ALA A 234 1.74 9.58 14.63
C ALA A 234 0.21 9.51 14.47
N LEU A 235 -0.39 8.35 14.70
CA LEU A 235 -1.83 8.13 14.67
C LEU A 235 -2.55 8.83 15.83
N GLU A 236 -2.07 8.69 17.07
CA GLU A 236 -2.63 9.38 18.24
C GLU A 236 -2.67 10.90 18.05
N MET A 237 -1.65 11.47 17.41
CA MET A 237 -1.56 12.90 17.16
C MET A 237 -2.44 13.38 16.00
N ALA A 238 -2.58 12.59 14.93
CA ALA A 238 -3.18 13.05 13.68
C ALA A 238 -4.60 12.50 13.43
N ALA A 239 -4.90 11.30 13.90
CA ALA A 239 -6.16 10.61 13.70
C ALA A 239 -6.37 9.51 14.77
N PRO A 240 -6.53 9.88 16.06
CA PRO A 240 -6.66 8.91 17.15
C PRO A 240 -7.86 7.98 16.97
N GLU A 241 -8.91 8.41 16.26
CA GLU A 241 -10.06 7.58 15.94
C GLU A 241 -9.69 6.35 15.10
N LEU A 242 -8.54 6.34 14.42
CA LEU A 242 -8.07 5.16 13.68
C LEU A 242 -7.60 4.02 14.57
N LEU A 243 -7.33 4.30 15.86
CA LEU A 243 -6.87 3.32 16.85
C LEU A 243 -8.00 2.72 17.68
N GLU A 244 -9.21 3.25 17.55
CA GLU A 244 -10.40 2.74 18.23
C GLU A 244 -10.99 1.55 17.44
N GLU A 245 -11.42 0.50 18.17
CA GLU A 245 -12.18 -0.61 17.60
C GLU A 245 -13.40 -0.07 16.82
N PRO A 246 -13.74 -0.61 15.64
CA PRO A 246 -14.75 -0.02 14.77
C PRO A 246 -16.20 -0.20 15.25
#